data_AF-A0A343TNN2-F1
#
_entry.id   AF-A0A343TNN2-F1
#
_cell.length_a   1.000
_cell.length_b   1.000
_cell.length_c   1.000
_cell.angle_alpha   90.00
_cell.angle_beta   90.00
_cell.angle_gamma   90.00
#
_symmetry.space_group_name_H-M   'P 1'
#
loop_
_entity.id
_entity.type
_entity.pdbx_description
1 polymer ?
#
loop_
_entity_poly.entity_id
_entity_poly.type
_entity_poly.pdbx_seq_one_letter_code
_entity_poly.pdbx_strand_id
1 'polypeptide(L)'
;MSATATPSTDATSETDSTEGSKEERLRSYLRKRAEDGELYFKSKFIADDVDLSPKEIGALMVKLSDSATDLQIEKWSYTGATTWRVEPA
;
A
#
# COMPACT_ATOMS: atom_id res chain seq x y z
N MET A 1 0.43 -51.36 11.04
CA MET A 1 1.22 -50.56 10.08
C MET A 1 0.64 -49.15 10.08
N SER A 2 1.52 -48.17 9.90
CA SER A 2 1.46 -46.84 10.50
C SER A 2 0.48 -45.83 9.87
N ALA A 3 -0.01 -44.94 10.74
CA ALA A 3 -0.32 -43.52 10.55
C ALA A 3 -0.89 -43.06 9.20
N THR A 4 -2.21 -42.94 9.14
CA THR A 4 -2.86 -41.97 8.25
C THR A 4 -2.67 -40.58 8.87
N ALA A 5 -1.87 -39.73 8.23
CA ALA A 5 -1.67 -38.35 8.62
C ALA A 5 -2.95 -37.53 8.43
N THR A 6 -3.41 -36.90 9.50
CA THR A 6 -4.22 -35.67 9.49
C THR A 6 -3.27 -34.46 9.63
N PRO A 7 -3.73 -33.21 9.55
CA PRO A 7 -4.42 -32.51 8.47
C PRO A 7 -3.62 -31.25 8.08
N SER A 8 -3.41 -30.94 6.79
CA SER A 8 -2.85 -29.63 6.42
C SER A 8 -3.98 -28.60 6.36
N THR A 9 -4.18 -27.98 7.51
CA THR A 9 -4.64 -26.60 7.69
C THR A 9 -4.10 -25.70 6.58
N ASP A 10 -4.96 -25.23 5.67
CA ASP A 10 -4.83 -23.91 5.06
C ASP A 10 -6.22 -23.29 5.02
N ALA A 11 -6.63 -22.79 6.18
CA ALA A 11 -7.80 -21.94 6.34
C ALA A 11 -7.35 -20.69 7.08
N THR A 12 -6.31 -20.01 6.59
CA THR A 12 -5.90 -18.68 7.06
C THR A 12 -5.05 -17.93 6.03
N SER A 13 -5.53 -17.79 4.79
CA SER A 13 -4.85 -16.97 3.76
C SER A 13 -5.84 -16.17 2.89
N GLU A 14 -7.01 -15.79 3.40
CA GLU A 14 -8.01 -15.01 2.64
C GLU A 14 -8.00 -13.51 2.98
N THR A 15 -7.40 -13.10 4.10
CA THR A 15 -7.31 -11.68 4.48
C THR A 15 -6.09 -10.98 3.85
N ASP A 16 -4.96 -11.68 3.72
CA ASP A 16 -3.69 -11.10 3.26
C ASP A 16 -3.65 -10.85 1.73
N SER A 17 -4.31 -11.71 0.95
CA SER A 17 -4.40 -11.57 -0.51
C SER A 17 -5.18 -10.33 -0.94
N THR A 18 -6.13 -9.86 -0.11
CA THR A 18 -6.85 -8.61 -0.35
C THR A 18 -6.00 -7.39 0.02
N GLU A 19 -5.28 -7.41 1.14
CA GLU A 19 -4.41 -6.29 1.53
C GLU A 19 -3.19 -6.14 0.62
N GLY A 20 -2.55 -7.25 0.23
CA GLY A 20 -1.46 -7.25 -0.74
C GLY A 20 -1.89 -6.71 -2.11
N SER A 21 -3.09 -7.07 -2.58
CA SER A 21 -3.63 -6.54 -3.83
C SER A 21 -3.89 -5.02 -3.77
N LYS A 22 -4.35 -4.50 -2.62
CA LYS A 22 -4.57 -3.06 -2.43
C LYS A 22 -3.25 -2.29 -2.33
N GLU A 23 -2.28 -2.83 -1.60
CA GLU A 23 -0.94 -2.28 -1.47
C GLU A 23 -0.26 -2.20 -2.84
N GLU A 24 -0.28 -3.27 -3.61
CA GLU A 24 0.34 -3.34 -4.93
C GLU A 24 -0.33 -2.41 -5.94
N ARG A 25 -1.67 -2.26 -5.85
CA ARG A 25 -2.44 -1.29 -6.63
C ARG A 25 -2.04 0.15 -6.29
N LEU A 26 -1.92 0.48 -5.00
CA LEU A 26 -1.48 1.80 -4.57
C LEU A 26 -0.04 2.06 -4.98
N ARG A 27 0.88 1.12 -4.75
CA ARG A 27 2.29 1.22 -5.14
C ARG A 27 2.45 1.42 -6.63
N SER A 28 1.76 0.63 -7.45
CA SER A 28 1.79 0.77 -8.91
C SER A 28 1.26 2.13 -9.36
N TYR A 29 0.20 2.63 -8.73
CA TYR A 29 -0.34 3.96 -8.99
C TYR A 29 0.66 5.07 -8.64
N LEU A 30 1.28 4.99 -7.45
CA LEU A 30 2.26 5.96 -6.99
C LEU A 30 3.50 5.96 -7.86
N ARG A 31 4.02 4.78 -8.18
CA ARG A 31 5.16 4.61 -9.08
C ARG A 31 4.89 5.27 -10.41
N LYS A 32 3.80 4.90 -11.07
CA LYS A 32 3.41 5.42 -12.38
C LYS A 32 3.29 6.95 -12.39
N ARG A 33 2.75 7.52 -11.30
CA ARG A 33 2.67 8.97 -11.17
C ARG A 33 4.04 9.60 -10.91
N ALA A 34 4.84 9.02 -10.04
CA ALA A 34 6.17 9.50 -9.67
C ALA A 34 7.25 9.22 -10.74
N GLU A 35 6.92 8.58 -11.86
CA GLU A 35 7.86 8.37 -12.97
C GLU A 35 8.42 9.69 -13.53
N ASP A 36 7.63 10.77 -13.50
CA ASP A 36 8.02 12.11 -13.94
C ASP A 36 8.79 12.93 -12.88
N GLY A 37 8.95 12.38 -11.66
CA GLY A 37 9.69 13.01 -10.56
C GLY A 37 8.95 12.99 -9.21
N GLU A 38 9.38 13.86 -8.29
CA GLU A 38 8.75 13.95 -6.97
C GLU A 38 7.33 14.50 -7.04
N LEU A 39 6.40 13.81 -6.38
CA LEU A 39 4.99 14.18 -6.34
C LEU A 39 4.44 14.18 -4.93
N TYR A 40 3.39 14.96 -4.74
CA TYR A 40 2.69 15.07 -3.46
C TYR A 40 1.26 14.55 -3.58
N PHE A 41 0.99 13.44 -2.90
CA PHE A 41 -0.32 12.81 -2.86
C PHE A 41 -1.00 13.11 -1.53
N LYS A 42 -2.23 13.61 -1.57
CA LYS A 42 -3.07 13.68 -0.38
C LYS A 42 -4.06 12.52 -0.41
N SER A 43 -4.12 11.73 0.65
CA SER A 43 -4.83 10.44 0.69
C SER A 43 -6.30 10.54 0.26
N LYS A 44 -6.96 11.68 0.53
CA LYS A 44 -8.35 11.90 0.10
C LYS A 44 -8.56 12.13 -1.40
N PHE A 45 -7.52 12.48 -2.15
CA PHE A 45 -7.63 12.76 -3.58
C PHE A 45 -7.37 11.52 -4.42
N ILE A 46 -6.48 10.64 -3.97
CA ILE A 46 -6.18 9.40 -4.70
C ILE A 46 -7.14 8.26 -4.34
N ALA A 47 -7.91 8.41 -3.26
CA ALA A 47 -8.93 7.46 -2.81
C ALA A 47 -9.85 6.97 -3.94
N ASP A 48 -10.33 7.89 -4.77
CA ASP A 48 -11.20 7.57 -5.90
C ASP A 48 -10.43 6.86 -7.03
N ASP A 49 -9.21 7.32 -7.36
CA ASP A 49 -8.36 6.71 -8.41
C ASP A 49 -7.97 5.25 -8.14
N VAL A 50 -7.72 4.90 -6.87
CA VAL A 50 -7.30 3.54 -6.48
C VAL A 50 -8.44 2.68 -5.92
N ASP A 51 -9.67 3.20 -5.88
CA ASP A 51 -10.84 2.60 -5.20
C ASP A 51 -10.54 2.20 -3.74
N LEU A 52 -9.85 3.06 -2.99
CA LEU A 52 -9.52 2.83 -1.58
C LEU A 52 -10.03 3.97 -0.71
N SER A 53 -10.34 3.67 0.56
CA SER A 53 -10.68 4.74 1.48
C SER A 53 -9.43 5.57 1.86
N PRO A 54 -9.59 6.87 2.17
CA PRO A 54 -8.47 7.71 2.61
C PRO A 54 -7.76 7.16 3.86
N LYS A 55 -8.48 6.41 4.71
CA LYS A 55 -7.92 5.72 5.89
C LYS A 55 -7.04 4.54 5.49
N GLU A 56 -7.51 3.68 4.59
CA GLU A 56 -6.73 2.54 4.08
C GLU A 56 -5.47 3.03 3.38
N ILE A 57 -5.58 4.06 2.54
CA ILE A 57 -4.40 4.67 1.90
C ILE A 57 -3.42 5.18 2.95
N GLY A 58 -3.89 5.85 4.00
CA GLY A 58 -3.02 6.33 5.08
C GLY A 58 -2.25 5.18 5.75
N ALA A 59 -2.90 4.05 6.01
CA ALA A 59 -2.26 2.87 6.57
C ALA A 59 -1.27 2.22 5.60
N LEU A 60 -1.67 2.05 4.33
CA LEU A 60 -0.83 1.49 3.28
C LEU A 60 0.38 2.37 2.97
N MET A 61 0.24 3.71 3.00
CA MET A 61 1.34 4.64 2.81
C MET A 61 2.41 4.50 3.89
N VAL A 62 2.02 4.31 5.16
CA VAL A 62 2.97 4.05 6.26
C VAL A 62 3.70 2.73 6.00
N LYS A 63 2.97 1.68 5.62
CA LYS A 63 3.58 0.39 5.32
C LYS A 63 4.53 0.47 4.13
N LEU A 64 4.10 1.09 3.03
CA LEU A 64 4.91 1.32 1.84
C LEU A 64 6.12 2.23 2.14
N SER A 65 6.03 3.22 3.03
CA SER A 65 7.21 4.01 3.40
C SER A 65 8.31 3.21 4.09
N ASP A 66 7.96 2.08 4.71
CA ASP A 66 8.90 1.18 5.38
C ASP A 66 9.32 0.01 4.45
N SER A 67 8.40 -0.49 3.62
CA SER A 67 8.61 -1.68 2.77
C SER A 67 8.99 -1.39 1.32
N ALA A 68 8.61 -0.24 0.76
CA ALA A 68 8.90 0.10 -0.62
C ALA A 68 10.37 0.53 -0.76
N THR A 69 11.12 -0.20 -1.57
CA THR A 69 12.54 0.06 -1.88
C THR A 69 12.72 0.74 -3.23
N ASP A 70 11.68 0.74 -4.05
CA ASP A 70 11.56 1.34 -5.38
C ASP A 70 10.98 2.76 -5.36
N LEU A 71 10.40 3.18 -4.23
CA LEU A 71 9.81 4.51 -4.05
C LEU A 71 10.19 5.02 -2.67
N GLN A 72 10.57 6.29 -2.58
CA GLN A 72 10.72 6.98 -1.32
C GLN A 72 9.40 7.66 -0.97
N ILE A 73 8.76 7.25 0.11
CA ILE A 73 7.46 7.77 0.56
C ILE A 73 7.67 8.45 1.91
N GLU A 74 7.43 9.75 1.97
CA GLU A 74 7.60 10.55 3.19
C GLU A 74 6.31 11.26 3.58
N LYS A 75 6.00 11.29 4.87
CA LYS A 75 4.83 11.99 5.40
C LYS A 75 5.08 13.50 5.42
N TRP A 76 4.43 14.23 4.50
CA TRP A 76 4.47 15.68 4.41
C TRP A 76 3.20 16.32 5.00
N SER A 77 3.32 17.18 6.01
CA SER A 77 2.15 17.80 6.66
C SER A 77 2.30 19.32 6.68
N TYR A 78 1.52 20.05 5.89
CA TYR A 78 1.56 21.53 5.87
C TYR A 78 0.30 22.16 6.49
N THR A 79 -0.90 21.67 6.15
CA THR A 79 -2.18 22.20 6.68
C THR A 79 -3.29 21.13 6.70
N GLY A 80 -3.65 20.65 7.91
CA GLY A 80 -4.90 19.93 8.22
C GLY A 80 -5.15 18.56 7.57
N ALA A 81 -4.40 18.15 6.55
CA ALA A 81 -4.56 16.87 5.88
C ALA A 81 -3.21 16.22 5.55
N THR A 82 -3.14 14.90 5.72
CA THR A 82 -1.93 14.10 5.48
C THR A 82 -1.59 14.12 3.99
N THR A 83 -0.44 14.71 3.67
CA THR A 83 0.15 14.67 2.34
C THR A 83 1.33 13.71 2.39
N TRP A 84 1.59 13.02 1.30
CA TRP A 84 2.67 12.05 1.16
C TRP A 84 3.51 12.53 0.00
N ARG A 85 4.78 12.84 0.26
CA ARG A 85 5.78 13.06 -0.77
C ARG A 85 6.20 11.69 -1.27
N VAL A 86 6.13 11.45 -2.56
CA VAL A 86 6.58 10.21 -3.17
C VAL A 86 7.50 10.55 -4.33
N GLU A 87 8.69 9.97 -4.31
CA GLU A 87 9.68 10.13 -5.36
C GLU A 87 10.22 8.74 -5.78
N PRO A 88 10.65 8.59 -7.03
CA PRO A 88 11.33 7.37 -7.47
C PRO A 88 12.65 7.22 -6.70
N ALA A 89 12.95 6.00 -6.23
CA ALA A 89 14.21 5.68 -5.56
C ALA A 89 15.41 5.66 -6.51
#